data_AF-A0A820Y6X8-F1
#
_entry.id   AF-A0A820Y6X8-F1
#
_cell.length_a   1.000
_cell.length_b   1.000
_cell.length_c   1.000
_cell.angle_alpha   90.00
_cell.angle_beta   90.00
_cell.angle_gamma   90.00
#
_symmetry.space_group_name_H-M   'P 1'
#
loop_
_entity.id
_entity.type
_entity.pdbx_description
1 polymer ?
#
loop_
_entity_poly.entity_id
_entity_poly.type
_entity_poly.pdbx_seq_one_letter_code
_entity_poly.pdbx_strand_id
1 'polypeptide(L)'
;MECSCIGLFDLPDEILLMIFKKLENVEIFYSLMDINMRLNQIVSDPIFTSQITLMKRISPLLLTSPLPHIIVDRFCLQILPKIHDKIKWLKLETLSMERILLAANNYSNLRQLDIFIMNTKTDMHLFT
;
A
#
# COMPACT_ATOMS: atom_id res chain seq x y z
N MET A 1 34.79 0.65 -18.95
CA MET A 1 33.62 1.54 -18.86
C MET A 1 32.95 1.20 -17.54
N GLU A 2 33.30 1.94 -16.48
CA GLU A 2 32.81 1.66 -15.12
C GLU A 2 31.40 2.27 -14.98
N CYS A 3 30.38 1.42 -14.89
CA CYS A 3 29.05 1.87 -14.47
C CYS A 3 29.14 2.31 -13.01
N SER A 4 29.09 3.61 -12.77
CA SER A 4 28.83 4.15 -11.43
C SER A 4 27.37 3.84 -11.11
N CYS A 5 27.14 2.79 -10.32
CA CYS A 5 25.82 2.49 -9.79
C CYS A 5 25.44 3.58 -8.78
N ILE A 6 24.59 4.51 -9.19
CA ILE A 6 23.98 5.48 -8.26
C ILE A 6 23.05 4.68 -7.34
N GLY A 7 23.29 4.75 -6.04
CA GLY A 7 22.43 4.11 -5.04
C GLY A 7 21.08 4.82 -4.94
N LEU A 8 20.03 4.08 -4.56
CA LEU A 8 18.70 4.67 -4.36
C LEU A 8 18.74 5.86 -3.38
N PHE A 9 19.58 5.78 -2.35
CA PHE A 9 19.73 6.83 -1.33
C PHE A 9 20.47 8.08 -1.82
N ASP A 10 21.16 8.00 -2.96
CA ASP A 10 21.88 9.13 -3.55
C ASP A 10 20.95 9.99 -4.44
N LEU A 11 19.76 9.48 -4.76
CA LEU A 11 18.77 10.21 -5.57
C LEU A 11 18.12 11.34 -4.75
N PRO A 12 17.78 12.49 -5.38
CA PRO A 12 16.96 13.54 -4.75
C PRO A 12 15.55 13.07 -4.38
N ASP A 13 14.91 13.76 -3.42
CA ASP A 13 13.57 13.42 -2.92
C ASP A 13 12.51 13.44 -4.04
N GLU A 14 12.62 14.38 -4.97
CA GLU A 14 11.69 14.53 -6.09
C GLU A 14 11.74 13.31 -7.01
N ILE A 15 12.94 12.77 -7.25
CA ILE A 15 13.12 11.58 -8.08
C ILE A 15 12.57 10.34 -7.35
N LEU A 16 12.84 10.22 -6.05
CA LEU A 16 12.28 9.15 -5.23
C LEU A 16 10.75 9.20 -5.21
N LEU A 17 10.15 10.38 -5.05
CA LEU A 17 8.70 10.58 -5.14
C LEU A 17 8.14 10.18 -6.50
N MET A 18 8.82 10.53 -7.60
CA MET A 18 8.41 10.14 -8.95
C MET A 18 8.45 8.63 -9.14
N ILE A 19 9.48 7.94 -8.62
CA ILE A 19 9.58 6.48 -8.66
C ILE A 19 8.47 5.86 -7.81
N PHE A 20 8.30 6.32 -6.57
CA PHE A 20 7.34 5.74 -5.63
C PHE A 20 5.90 5.88 -6.12
N LYS A 21 5.54 7.00 -6.76
CA LYS A 21 4.22 7.20 -7.41
C LYS A 21 3.88 6.17 -8.49
N LYS A 22 4.87 5.46 -9.04
CA LYS A 22 4.66 4.42 -10.06
C LYS A 22 4.45 3.03 -9.46
N LEU A 23 4.71 2.85 -8.18
CA LEU A 23 4.58 1.57 -7.49
C LEU A 23 3.30 1.54 -6.65
N GLU A 24 2.95 0.35 -6.17
CA GLU A 24 1.79 0.18 -5.30
C GLU A 24 2.08 0.68 -3.88
N ASN A 25 1.16 1.49 -3.37
CA ASN A 25 1.36 2.18 -2.10
C ASN A 25 1.61 1.19 -0.96
N VAL A 26 0.84 0.11 -0.91
CA VAL A 26 0.98 -0.90 0.15
C VAL A 26 2.33 -1.61 0.13
N GLU A 27 2.89 -1.89 -1.05
CA GLU A 27 4.19 -2.54 -1.17
C GLU A 27 5.32 -1.61 -0.74
N ILE A 28 5.20 -0.31 -1.06
CA ILE A 28 6.14 0.70 -0.59
C ILE A 28 6.08 0.84 0.93
N PHE A 29 4.89 0.97 1.50
CA PHE A 29 4.77 1.08 2.96
C PHE A 29 5.32 -0.14 3.66
N TYR A 30 4.98 -1.33 3.18
CA TYR A 30 5.53 -2.56 3.72
C TYR A 30 7.06 -2.63 3.56
N SER A 31 7.59 -2.23 2.41
CA SER A 31 9.01 -2.41 2.10
C SER A 31 9.92 -1.33 2.68
N LEU A 32 9.45 -0.09 2.82
CA LEU A 32 10.31 1.06 3.11
C LEU A 32 10.05 1.71 4.48
N MET A 33 8.85 1.52 5.04
CA MET A 33 8.52 2.13 6.33
C MET A 33 9.36 1.51 7.44
N ASP A 34 9.92 2.38 8.27
CA ASP A 34 10.81 2.09 9.40
C ASP A 34 12.21 1.57 9.02
N ILE A 35 12.58 1.58 7.74
CA ILE A 35 13.94 1.23 7.30
C ILE A 35 14.88 2.42 7.38
N ASN A 36 14.41 3.60 6.97
CA ASN A 36 15.25 4.79 6.89
C ASN A 36 14.42 6.04 7.19
N MET A 37 14.97 6.95 8.00
CA MET A 37 14.26 8.16 8.44
C MET A 37 13.86 9.08 7.28
N ARG A 38 14.72 9.24 6.27
CA ARG A 38 14.42 10.05 5.08
C ARG A 38 13.30 9.40 4.25
N LEU A 39 13.40 8.09 4.02
CA LEU A 39 12.33 7.36 3.31
C LEU A 39 11.00 7.42 4.07
N ASN A 40 11.02 7.34 5.39
CA ASN A 40 9.82 7.48 6.23
C ASN A 40 9.12 8.82 6.01
N GLN A 41 9.89 9.91 5.89
CA GLN A 41 9.33 11.23 5.60
C GLN A 41 8.67 11.26 4.23
N ILE A 42 9.34 10.71 3.21
CA ILE A 42 8.85 10.67 1.83
C ILE A 42 7.57 9.83 1.73
N VAL A 43 7.55 8.60 2.27
CA VAL A 43 6.37 7.72 2.18
C VAL A 43 5.21 8.23 3.04
N SER A 44 5.48 9.02 4.08
CA SER A 44 4.45 9.64 4.92
C SER A 44 3.94 10.98 4.36
N ASP A 45 4.43 11.41 3.20
CA ASP A 45 4.00 12.65 2.56
C ASP A 45 2.55 12.52 2.07
N PRO A 46 1.70 13.56 2.25
CA PRO A 46 0.31 13.55 1.78
C PRO A 46 0.13 13.21 0.30
N ILE A 47 1.12 13.51 -0.54
CA ILE A 47 1.14 13.15 -1.95
C ILE A 47 1.02 11.62 -2.13
N PHE A 48 1.60 10.86 -1.21
CA PHE A 48 1.60 9.40 -1.23
C PHE A 48 0.51 8.78 -0.35
N THR A 49 0.29 9.33 0.85
CA THR A 49 -0.66 8.77 1.82
C THR A 49 -2.12 9.15 1.58
N SER A 50 -2.41 10.16 0.77
CA SER A 50 -3.79 10.65 0.59
C SER A 50 -4.71 9.65 -0.09
N GLN A 51 -4.17 8.76 -0.92
CA GLN A 51 -4.92 7.70 -1.59
C GLN A 51 -4.21 6.37 -1.34
N ILE A 52 -4.83 5.47 -0.58
CA ILE A 52 -4.25 4.17 -0.28
C ILE A 52 -5.06 3.08 -0.96
N THR A 53 -4.38 2.16 -1.63
CA THR A 53 -4.97 0.94 -2.16
C THR A 53 -4.34 -0.27 -1.48
N LEU A 54 -5.15 -1.03 -0.74
CA LEU A 54 -4.78 -2.23 0.01
C LEU A 54 -5.25 -3.47 -0.75
N MET A 55 -4.78 -3.58 -1.98
CA MET A 55 -5.03 -4.71 -2.88
C MET A 55 -3.77 -4.93 -3.70
N LYS A 56 -3.41 -6.18 -3.97
CA LYS A 56 -2.26 -6.48 -4.82
C LYS A 56 -2.72 -6.52 -6.28
N ARG A 57 -2.07 -5.78 -7.17
CA ARG A 57 -2.33 -5.91 -8.61
C ARG A 57 -1.57 -7.11 -9.15
N ILE A 58 -2.29 -8.05 -9.76
CA ILE A 58 -1.66 -9.23 -10.38
C ILE A 58 -1.25 -8.91 -11.82
N SER A 59 -2.02 -8.06 -12.51
CA SER A 59 -1.77 -7.67 -13.90
C SER A 59 -2.43 -6.32 -14.21
N PRO A 60 -1.92 -5.55 -15.21
CA PRO A 60 -2.62 -4.38 -15.72
C PRO A 60 -4.04 -4.68 -16.23
N LEU A 61 -4.28 -5.93 -16.65
CA LEU A 61 -5.50 -6.38 -17.33
C LEU A 61 -6.38 -7.33 -16.50
N LEU A 62 -5.91 -7.85 -15.37
CA LEU A 62 -6.61 -8.89 -14.62
C LEU A 62 -6.50 -8.68 -13.11
N LEU A 63 -7.68 -8.83 -12.48
CA LEU A 63 -8.01 -9.13 -11.09
C LEU A 63 -6.95 -8.78 -10.04
N THR A 64 -7.34 -7.92 -9.11
CA THR A 64 -6.66 -7.71 -7.84
C THR A 64 -6.71 -8.99 -6.99
N SER A 65 -5.60 -9.40 -6.38
CA SER A 65 -5.60 -10.46 -5.36
C SER A 65 -5.69 -9.85 -3.96
N PRO A 66 -6.26 -10.58 -2.98
CA PRO A 66 -6.13 -10.20 -1.58
C PRO A 66 -4.65 -10.13 -1.17
N LEU A 67 -4.35 -9.22 -0.25
CA LEU A 67 -3.01 -9.10 0.31
C LEU A 67 -2.72 -10.27 1.28
N PRO A 68 -1.48 -10.78 1.34
CA PRO A 68 -1.08 -11.71 2.37
C PRO A 68 -1.36 -11.16 3.77
N HIS A 69 -1.87 -12.00 4.68
CA HIS A 69 -2.23 -11.56 6.04
C HIS A 69 -1.09 -10.87 6.77
N ILE A 70 0.16 -11.31 6.59
CA ILE A 70 1.34 -10.66 7.20
C ILE A 70 1.53 -9.20 6.76
N ILE A 71 1.20 -8.88 5.50
CA ILE A 71 1.25 -7.51 5.00
C ILE A 71 0.13 -6.68 5.62
N VAL A 72 -1.08 -7.25 5.69
CA VAL A 72 -2.24 -6.61 6.33
C VAL A 72 -1.96 -6.35 7.82
N ASP A 73 -1.42 -7.33 8.55
CA ASP A 73 -1.08 -7.20 9.97
C ASP A 73 -0.07 -6.09 10.21
N ARG A 74 1.02 -6.10 9.45
CA ARG A 74 2.03 -5.06 9.55
C ARG A 74 1.44 -3.69 9.21
N PHE A 75 0.61 -3.62 8.18
CA PHE A 75 -0.04 -2.37 7.79
C PHE A 75 -0.94 -1.84 8.91
N CYS A 76 -1.83 -2.67 9.44
CA CYS A 76 -2.74 -2.33 10.53
C CYS A 76 -2.01 -1.92 11.82
N LEU A 77 -0.98 -2.66 12.23
CA LEU A 77 -0.35 -2.47 13.55
C LEU A 77 0.75 -1.42 13.56
N GLN A 78 1.47 -1.23 12.44
CA GLN A 78 2.69 -0.41 12.43
C GLN A 78 2.58 0.82 11.54
N ILE A 79 1.92 0.71 10.38
CA ILE A 79 1.90 1.76 9.36
C ILE A 79 0.69 2.66 9.55
N LEU A 80 -0.50 2.07 9.61
CA LEU A 80 -1.77 2.78 9.68
C LEU A 80 -1.87 3.76 10.87
N PRO A 81 -1.39 3.44 12.09
CA PRO A 81 -1.39 4.40 13.20
C PRO A 81 -0.60 5.67 12.91
N LYS A 82 0.38 5.63 11.99
CA LYS A 82 1.25 6.76 11.65
C LYS A 82 0.73 7.62 10.49
N ILE A 83 -0.20 7.10 9.68
CA ILE A 83 -0.64 7.75 8.44
C ILE A 83 -2.16 7.93 8.31
N HIS A 84 -2.97 7.33 9.20
CA HIS A 84 -4.44 7.29 9.05
C HIS A 84 -5.08 8.67 8.96
N ASP A 85 -4.52 9.67 9.64
CA ASP A 85 -4.97 11.06 9.61
C ASP A 85 -4.73 11.71 8.25
N LYS A 86 -3.84 11.18 7.42
CA LYS A 86 -3.53 11.72 6.09
C LYS A 86 -4.33 11.04 4.98
N ILE A 87 -4.97 9.90 5.27
CA ILE A 87 -5.72 9.12 4.29
C ILE A 87 -7.03 9.84 3.98
N LYS A 88 -7.19 10.22 2.71
CA LYS A 88 -8.44 10.79 2.20
C LYS A 88 -9.27 9.74 1.50
N TRP A 89 -8.64 8.90 0.68
CA TRP A 89 -9.30 7.85 -0.08
C TRP A 89 -8.66 6.50 0.28
N LEU A 90 -9.49 5.53 0.65
CA LEU A 90 -9.05 4.20 1.00
C LEU A 90 -9.77 3.18 0.12
N LYS A 91 -9.00 2.35 -0.58
CA LYS A 91 -9.50 1.24 -1.36
C LYS A 91 -9.05 -0.06 -0.72
N LEU A 92 -9.98 -0.93 -0.40
CA LEU A 92 -9.69 -2.16 0.32
C LEU A 92 -10.53 -3.33 -0.16
N GLU A 93 -10.02 -4.51 0.14
CA GLU A 93 -10.66 -5.79 -0.16
C GLU A 93 -11.52 -6.24 1.03
N THR A 94 -12.65 -6.90 0.75
CA THR A 94 -13.67 -7.22 1.76
C THR A 94 -13.16 -8.08 2.93
N LEU A 95 -12.32 -9.10 2.68
CA LEU A 95 -11.77 -9.98 3.73
C LEU A 95 -10.84 -9.23 4.68
N SER A 96 -10.23 -8.15 4.22
CA SER A 96 -9.30 -7.32 5.02
C SER A 96 -9.99 -6.12 5.67
N MET A 97 -11.20 -5.77 5.24
CA MET A 97 -11.91 -4.55 5.61
C MET A 97 -12.02 -4.36 7.12
N GLU A 98 -12.58 -5.34 7.83
CA GLU A 98 -12.84 -5.23 9.27
C GLU A 98 -11.55 -4.93 10.02
N ARG A 99 -10.47 -5.66 9.72
CA ARG A 99 -9.16 -5.48 10.34
C ARG A 99 -8.58 -4.09 10.08
N ILE A 100 -8.72 -3.57 8.87
CA ILE A 100 -8.18 -2.25 8.49
C ILE A 100 -9.00 -1.12 9.11
N LEU A 101 -10.33 -1.25 9.14
CA LEU A 101 -11.21 -0.24 9.70
C LEU A 101 -11.10 -0.17 11.21
N LEU A 102 -10.92 -1.31 11.90
CA LEU A 102 -10.73 -1.36 13.35
C LEU A 102 -9.32 -0.93 13.78
N ALA A 103 -8.31 -1.08 12.93
CA ALA A 103 -6.93 -0.80 13.30
C ALA A 103 -6.61 0.70 13.41
N ALA A 104 -7.38 1.57 12.74
CA ALA A 104 -7.26 3.01 12.97
C ALA A 104 -8.34 3.45 13.96
N ASN A 105 -7.93 4.16 15.01
CA ASN A 105 -8.88 4.72 15.98
C ASN A 105 -9.86 5.72 15.36
N ASN A 106 -9.42 6.50 14.36
CA ASN A 106 -10.26 7.47 13.69
C ASN A 106 -9.69 7.88 12.33
N TYR A 107 -10.43 7.70 11.24
CA TYR A 107 -10.07 8.22 9.93
C TYR A 107 -10.61 9.64 9.73
N SER A 108 -10.06 10.62 10.46
CA SER A 108 -10.60 11.98 10.54
C SER A 108 -10.69 12.72 9.20
N ASN A 109 -9.87 12.35 8.21
CA ASN A 109 -9.81 12.99 6.90
C ASN A 109 -10.34 12.10 5.75
N LEU A 110 -10.89 10.93 6.05
CA LEU A 110 -11.40 10.01 5.02
C LEU A 110 -12.68 10.57 4.39
N ARG A 111 -12.62 10.71 3.07
CA ARG A 111 -13.70 11.23 2.22
C ARG A 111 -14.32 10.14 1.34
N GLN A 112 -13.56 9.09 1.05
CA GLN A 112 -13.99 8.02 0.16
C GLN A 112 -13.45 6.66 0.61
N LEU A 113 -14.33 5.68 0.65
CA LEU A 113 -14.03 4.28 0.94
C LEU A 113 -14.56 3.43 -0.21
N ASP A 114 -13.66 2.79 -0.97
CA ASP A 114 -14.03 1.83 -2.00
C ASP A 114 -13.78 0.42 -1.49
N ILE A 115 -14.82 -0.42 -1.47
CA ILE A 115 -14.73 -1.82 -1.03
C ILE A 115 -14.87 -2.72 -2.25
N PHE A 116 -13.89 -3.61 -2.44
CA PHE A 116 -13.86 -4.55 -3.54
C PHE A 116 -14.18 -5.96 -3.06
N ILE A 117 -15.28 -6.50 -3.59
CA ILE A 117 -15.66 -7.90 -3.37
C ILE A 117 -14.89 -8.76 -4.37
N MET A 118 -13.84 -9.43 -3.88
CA MET A 118 -13.15 -10.45 -4.65
C MET A 118 -13.98 -11.73 -4.59
N ASN A 119 -14.57 -12.15 -5.71
CA ASN A 119 -15.13 -13.50 -5.80
C ASN A 119 -13.97 -14.49 -5.85
N THR A 120 -13.59 -15.06 -4.70
CA THR A 120 -12.58 -16.12 -4.62
C THR A 120 -13.07 -17.45 -5.20
N LYS A 121 -14.35 -17.55 -5.59
CA LYS A 121 -14.88 -18.65 -6.39
C LYS A 121 -14.48 -18.48 -7.85
N THR A 122 -13.23 -18.79 -8.17
CA THR A 122 -12.85 -19.22 -9.52
C THR A 122 -12.57 -20.70 -9.44
N ASP A 123 -13.22 -21.45 -10.33
CA ASP A 123 -13.42 -22.88 -10.31
C ASP A 123 -12.13 -23.70 -10.10
N MET A 124 -12.14 -24.56 -9.08
CA MET A 124 -11.36 -25.78 -9.17
C MET A 124 -11.97 -26.58 -10.32
N HIS A 125 -11.35 -26.50 -11.50
CA HIS A 125 -11.46 -27.56 -12.49
C HIS A 125 -10.97 -28.84 -11.79
N LEU A 126 -11.93 -29.65 -11.34
CA LEU A 126 -11.75 -31.08 -11.12
C LEU A 126 -11.36 -31.66 -12.49
N PHE A 127 -10.06 -31.77 -12.73
CA PHE A 127 -9.58 -32.77 -13.68
C PHE A 127 -9.77 -34.12 -12.99
N THR A 128 -10.89 -34.77 -13.32
CA THR A 128 -11.07 -36.22 -13.20
C THR A 128 -10.10 -36.97 -14.07
#